data_AF-A0A5V4LBM0-F1
#
_entry.id   AF-A0A5V4LBM0-F1
#
_cell.length_a   1.000
_cell.length_b   1.000
_cell.length_c   1.000
_cell.angle_alpha   90.00
_cell.angle_beta   90.00
_cell.angle_gamma   90.00
#
_symmetry.space_group_name_H-M   'P 1'
#
loop_
_entity.id
_entity.type
_entity.pdbx_description
1 polymer ?
#
loop_
_entity_poly.entity_id
_entity_poly.type
_entity_poly.pdbx_seq_one_letter_code
_entity_poly.pdbx_strand_id
1 'polypeptide(L)'
;MQHGDSMKRDWDTIRDVLIEVEALDNARHENIQYGPASESDEPQKDAHGVLLWKAGFIEGIDASDMDGDAVLAQGLTWAGHDLLETIRSKAVWERIKATAKDKGIELTFDAVKALGKTALAAIIGS
;
A
#
# COMPACT_ATOMS: atom_id res chain seq x y z
N MET A 1 -13.17 -22.83 -11.56
CA MET A 1 -12.01 -22.27 -10.84
C MET A 1 -11.71 -20.96 -11.55
N GLN A 2 -12.23 -19.85 -11.02
CA GLN A 2 -12.11 -18.55 -11.68
C GLN A 2 -10.65 -18.11 -11.66
N HIS A 3 -10.27 -17.46 -12.75
CA HIS A 3 -8.91 -17.12 -13.11
C HIS A 3 -8.18 -16.37 -12.00
N GLY A 4 -6.94 -16.78 -11.75
CA GLY A 4 -5.93 -15.90 -11.17
C GLY A 4 -5.73 -14.74 -12.12
N ASP A 5 -6.52 -13.69 -11.93
CA ASP A 5 -6.19 -12.37 -12.43
C ASP A 5 -4.81 -12.06 -11.83
N SER A 6 -3.80 -11.93 -12.69
CA SER A 6 -2.42 -11.71 -12.24
C SER A 6 -2.46 -10.59 -11.20
N MET A 7 -1.95 -10.84 -9.98
CA MET A 7 -1.99 -9.89 -8.86
C MET A 7 -1.18 -8.62 -9.20
N LYS A 8 -1.77 -7.75 -10.02
CA LYS A 8 -1.22 -6.46 -10.38
C LYS A 8 -1.38 -5.55 -9.18
N ARG A 9 -0.34 -4.73 -8.96
CA ARG A 9 -0.35 -3.71 -7.92
C ARG A 9 -1.49 -2.73 -8.20
N ASP A 10 -2.52 -2.77 -7.37
CA ASP A 10 -3.60 -1.80 -7.34
C ASP A 10 -3.24 -0.73 -6.30
N TRP A 11 -2.99 0.49 -6.79
CA TRP A 11 -2.54 1.58 -5.94
C TRP A 11 -3.63 2.18 -5.05
N ASP A 12 -4.90 2.04 -5.42
CA ASP A 12 -5.99 2.46 -4.56
C ASP A 12 -6.14 1.44 -3.42
N THR A 13 -6.01 0.13 -3.70
CA THR A 13 -5.97 -0.91 -2.64
C THR A 13 -4.76 -0.75 -1.71
N ILE A 14 -3.57 -0.45 -2.26
CA ILE A 14 -2.36 -0.17 -1.46
C ILE A 14 -2.62 1.00 -0.50
N ARG A 15 -3.25 2.08 -1.00
CA ARG A 15 -3.56 3.24 -0.19
C ARG A 15 -4.53 2.88 0.94
N ASP A 16 -5.56 2.11 0.65
CA ASP A 16 -6.57 1.72 1.63
C ASP A 16 -5.94 0.87 2.75
N VAL A 17 -5.10 -0.11 2.39
CA VAL A 17 -4.34 -0.92 3.38
C VAL A 17 -3.46 -0.05 4.27
N LEU A 18 -2.72 0.91 3.69
CA LEU A 18 -1.87 1.81 4.48
C LEU A 18 -2.69 2.68 5.45
N ILE A 19 -3.86 3.16 5.03
CA ILE A 19 -4.77 3.95 5.89
C ILE A 19 -5.28 3.10 7.06
N GLU A 20 -5.66 1.85 6.81
CA GLU A 20 -6.15 0.95 7.85
C GLU A 20 -5.09 0.61 8.88
N VAL A 21 -3.88 0.30 8.41
CA VAL A 21 -2.76 -0.01 9.30
C VAL A 21 -2.32 1.22 10.10
N GLU A 22 -2.38 2.41 9.52
CA GLU A 22 -2.11 3.66 10.26
C GLU A 22 -3.11 3.91 11.39
N ALA A 23 -4.36 3.46 11.23
CA ALA A 23 -5.42 3.69 12.21
C ALA A 23 -5.30 2.81 13.47
N LEU A 24 -4.39 1.83 13.47
CA LEU A 24 -4.18 0.92 14.60
C LEU A 24 -3.64 1.65 15.84
N ASP A 25 -4.30 1.46 16.98
CA ASP A 25 -3.80 1.91 18.27
C ASP A 25 -2.87 0.85 18.91
N ASN A 26 -1.56 1.06 18.79
CA ASN A 26 -0.56 0.18 19.37
C ASN A 26 -0.69 0.07 20.91
N ALA A 27 -1.12 1.14 21.60
CA ALA A 27 -1.31 1.10 23.05
C ALA A 27 -2.46 0.17 23.47
N ARG A 28 -3.37 -0.13 22.53
CA ARG A 28 -4.47 -1.09 22.71
C ARG A 28 -4.16 -2.47 22.15
N HIS A 29 -2.94 -2.69 21.64
CA HIS A 29 -2.53 -3.93 20.98
C HIS A 29 -3.42 -4.28 19.78
N GLU A 30 -3.99 -3.27 19.13
CA GLU A 30 -4.77 -3.45 17.90
C GLU A 30 -3.86 -3.99 16.79
N ASN A 31 -4.40 -4.90 15.99
CA ASN A 31 -3.72 -5.50 14.85
C ASN A 31 -4.75 -5.89 13.79
N ILE A 32 -4.29 -5.96 12.55
CA ILE A 32 -5.07 -6.48 11.41
C ILE A 32 -4.26 -7.62 10.79
N GLN A 33 -4.91 -8.75 10.55
CA GLN A 33 -4.30 -9.84 9.80
C GLN A 33 -4.51 -9.61 8.31
N TYR A 34 -3.43 -9.72 7.53
CA TYR A 34 -3.50 -9.84 6.08
C TYR A 34 -2.96 -11.21 5.68
N GLY A 35 -3.78 -11.98 4.96
CA GLY A 35 -3.43 -13.29 4.41
C GLY A 35 -3.71 -14.48 5.35
N PRO A 36 -3.62 -15.71 4.82
CA PRO A 36 -3.28 -16.03 3.43
C PRO A 36 -4.41 -15.69 2.45
N ALA A 37 -4.07 -15.07 1.32
CA ALA A 37 -5.07 -14.58 0.35
C ALA A 37 -5.93 -15.70 -0.27
N SER A 38 -5.46 -16.95 -0.24
CA SER A 38 -6.18 -18.15 -0.70
C SER A 38 -7.45 -18.44 0.09
N GLU A 39 -7.52 -17.99 1.35
CA GLU A 39 -8.60 -18.31 2.29
C GLU A 39 -9.47 -17.09 2.65
N SER A 40 -9.22 -15.96 1.98
CA SER A 40 -9.80 -14.67 2.34
C SER A 40 -11.00 -14.28 1.49
N ASP A 41 -11.95 -13.59 2.12
CA ASP A 41 -13.04 -12.89 1.43
C ASP A 41 -12.55 -11.64 0.67
N GLU A 42 -11.39 -11.08 1.06
CA GLU A 42 -10.74 -9.92 0.45
C GLU A 42 -9.31 -10.26 -0.07
N PRO A 43 -9.17 -11.23 -0.99
CA PRO A 43 -7.87 -11.80 -1.37
C PRO A 43 -6.90 -10.78 -1.97
N GLN A 44 -7.42 -9.76 -2.66
CA GLN A 44 -6.60 -8.68 -3.21
C GLN A 44 -5.98 -7.82 -2.11
N LYS A 45 -6.75 -7.49 -1.08
CA LYS A 45 -6.31 -6.64 0.02
C LYS A 45 -5.25 -7.35 0.86
N ASP A 46 -5.49 -8.62 1.15
CA ASP A 46 -4.54 -9.49 1.86
C ASP A 46 -3.23 -9.63 1.11
N ALA A 47 -3.29 -9.89 -0.20
CA ALA A 47 -2.09 -9.95 -1.03
C ALA A 47 -1.30 -8.65 -0.98
N HIS A 48 -1.96 -7.48 -1.03
CA HIS A 48 -1.28 -6.18 -0.94
C HIS A 48 -0.71 -5.91 0.46
N GLY A 49 -1.42 -6.27 1.53
CA GLY A 49 -0.92 -6.17 2.90
C GLY A 49 0.35 -6.99 3.12
N VAL A 50 0.35 -8.24 2.66
CA VAL A 50 1.53 -9.11 2.68
C VAL A 50 2.68 -8.52 1.86
N LEU A 51 2.41 -8.01 0.66
CA LEU A 51 3.45 -7.38 -0.18
C LEU A 51 4.05 -6.12 0.46
N LEU A 52 3.22 -5.29 1.10
CA LEU A 52 3.66 -4.07 1.79
C LEU A 52 4.51 -4.40 3.03
N TRP A 53 4.13 -5.44 3.79
CA TRP A 53 4.93 -5.96 4.89
C TRP A 53 6.29 -6.47 4.41
N LYS A 54 6.32 -7.34 3.40
CA LYS A 54 7.57 -7.87 2.82
C LYS A 54 8.47 -6.77 2.24
N ALA A 55 7.88 -5.69 1.74
CA ALA A 55 8.62 -4.53 1.24
C ALA A 55 9.03 -3.53 2.34
N GLY A 56 8.70 -3.79 3.62
CA GLY A 56 9.11 -2.99 4.76
C GLY A 56 8.32 -1.69 4.93
N PHE A 57 7.09 -1.61 4.42
CA PHE A 57 6.18 -0.48 4.64
C PHE A 57 5.27 -0.69 5.87
N ILE A 58 5.02 -1.94 6.24
CA ILE A 58 4.22 -2.33 7.41
C ILE A 58 5.12 -3.04 8.42
N GLU A 59 4.96 -2.70 9.70
CA GLU A 59 5.49 -3.45 10.83
C GLU A 59 4.48 -4.50 11.28
N GLY A 60 4.94 -5.69 11.61
CA GLY A 60 4.06 -6.78 12.01
C GLY A 60 4.79 -8.07 12.36
N ILE A 61 4.02 -9.03 12.83
CA ILE A 61 4.49 -10.37 13.19
C ILE A 61 4.17 -11.31 12.02
N ASP A 62 5.16 -12.09 11.60
CA ASP A 62 4.97 -13.15 10.60
C ASP A 62 3.94 -14.17 11.11
N ALA A 63 2.86 -14.32 10.35
CA ALA A 63 1.77 -15.25 10.64
C ALA A 63 1.64 -16.33 9.54
N SER A 64 2.67 -16.47 8.70
CA SER A 64 2.68 -17.40 7.56
C SER A 64 2.64 -18.85 8.03
N ASP A 65 1.96 -19.70 7.26
CA ASP A 65 1.81 -21.12 7.52
C ASP A 65 1.88 -21.96 6.23
N MET A 66 1.30 -23.16 6.24
CA MET A 66 1.30 -24.03 5.05
C MET A 66 0.36 -23.53 3.95
N ASP A 67 -0.61 -22.68 4.29
CA ASP A 67 -1.66 -22.20 3.39
C ASP A 67 -1.27 -20.87 2.72
N GLY A 68 -0.28 -20.16 3.27
CA GLY A 68 0.44 -19.13 2.55
C GLY A 68 1.15 -18.10 3.41
N ASP A 69 1.59 -17.03 2.75
CA ASP A 69 2.16 -15.87 3.44
C ASP A 69 1.07 -15.08 4.16
N ALA A 70 1.32 -14.72 5.42
CA ALA A 70 0.43 -13.89 6.19
C ALA A 70 1.18 -13.02 7.20
N VAL A 71 0.57 -11.91 7.62
CA VAL A 71 1.13 -10.99 8.60
C VAL A 71 0.06 -10.47 9.54
N LEU A 72 0.38 -10.42 10.83
CA LEU A 72 -0.34 -9.62 11.82
C LEU A 72 0.27 -8.21 11.84
N ALA A 73 -0.32 -7.29 11.08
CA ALA A 73 0.10 -5.90 10.98
C ALA A 73 -0.16 -5.16 12.30
N GLN A 74 0.82 -4.38 12.76
CA GLN A 74 0.81 -3.65 14.03
C GLN A 74 1.06 -2.15 13.88
N GLY A 75 1.40 -1.69 12.67
CA GLY A 75 1.64 -0.28 12.38
C GLY A 75 2.39 -0.10 11.06
N LEU A 76 2.60 1.16 10.68
CA LEU A 76 3.43 1.52 9.53
C LEU A 76 4.87 1.75 9.96
N THR A 77 5.82 1.41 9.08
CA THR A 77 7.18 1.93 9.20
C THR A 77 7.23 3.41 8.81
N TRP A 78 8.35 4.10 9.08
CA TRP A 78 8.59 5.45 8.53
C TRP A 78 8.42 5.51 7.01
N ALA A 79 8.91 4.50 6.28
CA ALA A 79 8.74 4.43 4.84
C ALA A 79 7.27 4.25 4.44
N GLY A 80 6.49 3.53 5.26
CA GLY A 80 5.03 3.38 5.12
C GLY A 80 4.32 4.72 5.25
N HIS A 81 4.64 5.49 6.31
CA HIS A 81 4.11 6.84 6.49
C HIS A 81 4.48 7.77 5.34
N ASP A 82 5.74 7.81 4.91
CA ASP A 82 6.18 8.66 3.79
C ASP A 82 5.43 8.34 2.48
N LEU A 83 5.22 7.06 2.21
CA LEU A 83 4.46 6.61 1.05
C LEU A 83 3.00 7.05 1.17
N LEU A 84 2.39 6.80 2.33
CA LEU A 84 1.00 7.17 2.58
C LEU A 84 0.79 8.68 2.47
N GLU A 85 1.65 9.50 3.07
CA GLU A 85 1.57 10.96 2.94
C GLU A 85 1.64 11.44 1.49
N THR A 86 2.45 10.78 0.65
CA THR A 86 2.55 11.08 -0.78
C THR A 86 1.22 10.83 -1.53
N ILE A 87 0.50 9.75 -1.18
CA ILE A 87 -0.71 9.32 -1.89
C ILE A 87 -2.02 9.66 -1.15
N ARG A 88 -1.95 10.17 0.09
CA ARG A 88 -3.10 10.53 0.92
C ARG A 88 -3.87 11.69 0.33
N SER A 89 -3.15 12.73 -0.10
CA SER A 89 -3.74 13.92 -0.71
C SER A 89 -4.32 13.59 -2.07
N LYS A 90 -5.64 13.69 -2.21
CA LYS A 90 -6.35 13.46 -3.48
C LYS A 90 -5.77 14.31 -4.61
N ALA A 91 -5.48 15.58 -4.36
CA ALA A 91 -4.93 16.48 -5.38
C ALA A 91 -3.54 16.03 -5.87
N VAL A 92 -2.66 15.64 -4.94
CA VAL A 92 -1.32 15.13 -5.27
C VAL A 92 -1.45 13.79 -6.00
N TRP A 93 -2.29 12.88 -5.52
CA TRP A 93 -2.49 11.56 -6.10
C TRP A 93 -3.03 11.60 -7.53
N GLU A 94 -4.06 12.41 -7.79
CA GLU A 94 -4.59 12.59 -9.14
C GLU A 94 -3.54 13.18 -10.10
N ARG A 95 -2.67 14.07 -9.61
CA ARG A 95 -1.58 14.62 -10.42
C ARG A 95 -0.47 13.62 -10.70
N ILE A 96 -0.14 12.74 -9.74
CA ILE A 96 0.77 11.61 -9.94
C ILE A 96 0.21 10.70 -11.04
N LYS A 97 -1.05 10.27 -10.92
CA LYS A 97 -1.72 9.40 -11.89
C LYS A 97 -1.76 10.02 -13.29
N ALA A 98 -2.13 11.30 -13.39
CA ALA A 98 -2.15 12.02 -14.66
C ALA A 98 -0.75 12.07 -15.30
N THR A 99 0.27 12.47 -14.52
CA THR A 99 1.64 12.58 -15.05
C THR A 99 2.21 11.23 -15.47
N ALA A 100 1.95 10.17 -14.69
CA ALA A 100 2.37 8.82 -15.03
C ALA A 100 1.74 8.35 -16.34
N LYS A 101 0.42 8.54 -16.48
CA LYS A 101 -0.32 8.20 -17.69
C LYS A 101 0.17 8.98 -18.91
N ASP A 102 0.32 10.29 -18.80
CA ASP A 102 0.74 11.17 -19.89
C ASP A 102 2.16 10.84 -20.38
N LYS A 103 3.03 10.38 -19.49
CA LYS A 103 4.43 10.03 -19.79
C LYS A 103 4.66 8.54 -20.03
N GLY A 104 3.63 7.69 -19.95
CA GLY A 104 3.76 6.24 -20.07
C GLY A 104 4.64 5.61 -18.98
N ILE A 105 4.66 6.18 -17.78
CA ILE A 105 5.45 5.69 -16.64
C ILE A 105 4.61 4.69 -15.84
N GLU A 106 5.14 3.50 -15.61
CA GLU A 106 4.54 2.55 -14.67
C GLU A 106 4.72 3.01 -13.22
N LEU A 107 3.67 2.86 -12.42
CA LEU A 107 3.68 3.25 -11.01
C LEU A 107 4.38 2.18 -10.16
N THR A 108 5.67 2.37 -9.93
CA THR A 108 6.46 1.71 -8.87
C THR A 108 6.55 2.60 -7.62
N PHE A 109 7.01 2.07 -6.49
CA PHE A 109 7.22 2.89 -5.27
C PHE A 109 8.16 4.08 -5.55
N ASP A 110 9.25 3.86 -6.28
CA ASP A 110 10.19 4.93 -6.63
C ASP A 110 9.58 5.94 -7.60
N ALA A 111 8.80 5.48 -8.59
CA ALA A 111 8.09 6.37 -9.50
C ALA A 111 7.06 7.22 -8.74
N VAL A 112 6.29 6.64 -7.82
CA VAL A 112 5.33 7.36 -6.98
C VAL A 112 6.03 8.41 -6.11
N LYS A 113 7.15 8.07 -5.46
CA LYS A 113 7.94 9.04 -4.69
C LYS A 113 8.47 10.19 -5.56
N ALA A 114 9.03 9.88 -6.73
CA ALA A 114 9.59 10.89 -7.64
C ALA A 114 8.51 11.81 -8.22
N LEU A 115 7.40 11.23 -8.67
CA LEU A 115 6.26 11.97 -9.19
C LEU A 115 5.57 12.78 -8.09
N GLY A 116 5.50 12.26 -6.87
CA GLY A 116 4.95 12.95 -5.70
C GLY A 116 5.70 14.24 -5.38
N LYS A 117 7.04 14.21 -5.36
CA LYS A 117 7.86 15.42 -5.20
C LYS A 117 7.58 16.46 -6.29
N THR A 118 7.45 15.99 -7.53
CA THR A 118 7.15 16.87 -8.68
C THR A 118 5.74 17.46 -8.59
N ALA A 119 4.75 16.65 -8.22
CA ALA A 119 3.36 17.07 -8.05
C ALA A 119 3.22 18.09 -6.92
N LEU A 120 3.88 17.85 -5.78
CA LEU A 120 3.90 18.77 -4.64
C LEU A 120 4.54 20.11 -5.02
N ALA A 121 5.71 20.10 -5.67
CA ALA A 121 6.38 21.32 -6.12
C ALA A 121 5.50 22.14 -7.09
N ALA A 122 4.77 21.47 -7.98
CA ALA A 122 3.86 22.13 -8.90
C ALA A 122 2.64 22.77 -8.21
N ILE A 123 2.20 22.24 -7.06
CA ILE A 123 1.10 22.80 -6.27
C ILE A 123 1.58 23.97 -5.40
N ILE A 124 2.78 23.88 -4.84
CA ILE A 124 3.35 24.94 -3.98
C ILE A 124 3.81 26.14 -4.83
N GLY A 125 4.36 25.90 -6.02
CA GLY A 125 4.89 26.92 -6.91
C GLY A 125 3.86 27.54 -7.87
N SER A 126 2.58 27.19 -7.77
CA SER A 126 1.47 27.72 -8.58
C SER A 126 0.65 28.76 -7.85
#